data_AF-A0A5N6VAX2-F1
#
_entry.id   AF-A0A5N6VAX2-F1
#
_cell.length_a   1.000
_cell.length_b   1.000
_cell.length_c   1.000
_cell.angle_alpha   90.00
_cell.angle_beta   90.00
_cell.angle_gamma   90.00
#
_symmetry.space_group_name_H-M   'P 1'
#
loop_
_entity.id
_entity.type
_entity.pdbx_description
1 polymer ?
#
loop_
_entity_poly.entity_id
_entity_poly.type
_entity_poly.pdbx_seq_one_letter_code
_entity_poly.pdbx_strand_id
1 'polypeptide(L)'
;MWLGNSMANYTTSDAASYIRAFLSTGASLIVAVDGSKDQSEIARAYEGPANQKFVMNGLAHANELLGAQVFDPRDWGFRGRWNQNTWMHESFYVAERDLVVTVRGERFKFRQGDVMRSIRSGKWPRSKMVSVCEEAGGVVVDCWVDEKESYGMSIQGIYHLADWIHANVVV
;
A
#
# COMPACT_ATOMS: atom_id res chain seq x y z
N MET A 1 16.12 1.39 -4.75
CA MET A 1 15.36 2.44 -4.05
C MET A 1 13.88 2.18 -4.24
N TRP A 2 13.07 2.38 -3.20
CA TRP A 2 11.62 2.19 -3.21
C TRP A 2 10.92 3.37 -2.51
N LEU A 3 10.17 4.20 -3.24
CA LEU A 3 9.62 5.46 -2.71
C LEU A 3 8.08 5.49 -2.67
N GLY A 4 7.51 6.55 -2.07
CA GLY A 4 6.08 6.86 -2.16
C GLY A 4 5.17 5.93 -1.37
N ASN A 5 5.67 5.27 -0.32
CA ASN A 5 4.95 4.29 0.51
C ASN A 5 4.49 3.01 -0.23
N SER A 6 4.88 2.79 -1.49
CA SER A 6 4.34 1.68 -2.27
C SER A 6 4.72 0.29 -1.74
N MET A 7 5.77 0.19 -0.89
CA MET A 7 6.15 -1.07 -0.24
C MET A 7 5.08 -1.48 0.78
N ALA A 8 4.46 -0.50 1.45
CA ALA A 8 3.42 -0.74 2.44
C ALA A 8 2.07 -1.14 1.81
N ASN A 9 1.98 -1.26 0.48
CA ASN A 9 0.84 -1.90 -0.19
C ASN A 9 0.89 -3.44 -0.09
N TYR A 10 2.02 -4.00 0.37
CA TYR A 10 2.18 -5.43 0.63
C TYR A 10 1.95 -5.77 2.10
N THR A 11 1.91 -7.07 2.43
CA THR A 11 2.05 -7.49 3.82
C THR A 11 3.48 -7.24 4.31
N THR A 12 3.69 -7.20 5.62
CA THR A 12 5.04 -7.03 6.20
C THR A 12 5.98 -8.18 5.80
N SER A 13 5.46 -9.40 5.71
CA SER A 13 6.25 -10.58 5.31
C SER A 13 6.61 -10.58 3.83
N ASP A 14 5.67 -10.16 2.96
CA ASP A 14 5.96 -9.95 1.54
C ASP A 14 7.04 -8.87 1.37
N ALA A 15 6.92 -7.75 2.08
CA ALA A 15 7.90 -6.67 2.06
C ALA A 15 9.29 -7.14 2.55
N ALA A 16 9.34 -7.88 3.66
CA ALA A 16 10.59 -8.48 4.15
C ALA A 16 11.22 -9.42 3.10
N SER A 17 10.40 -10.19 2.39
CA SER A 17 10.87 -11.07 1.30
C SER A 17 11.48 -10.27 0.14
N TYR A 18 10.85 -9.17 -0.28
CA TYR A 18 11.41 -8.28 -1.30
C TYR A 18 12.71 -7.63 -0.84
N ILE A 19 12.76 -7.12 0.39
CA ILE A 19 13.98 -6.52 0.95
C ILE A 19 15.10 -7.55 0.99
N ARG A 20 14.85 -8.77 1.47
CA ARG A 20 15.84 -9.86 1.50
C ARG A 20 16.39 -10.15 0.11
N ALA A 21 15.51 -10.22 -0.90
CA ALA A 21 15.92 -10.43 -2.29
C ALA A 21 16.84 -9.29 -2.78
N PHE A 22 16.52 -8.03 -2.48
CA PHE A 22 17.40 -6.90 -2.79
C PHE A 22 18.74 -6.99 -2.07
N LEU A 23 18.75 -7.24 -0.76
CA LEU A 23 19.98 -7.30 0.04
C LEU A 23 20.89 -8.46 -0.38
N SER A 24 20.34 -9.56 -0.89
CA SER A 24 21.12 -10.70 -1.40
C SER A 24 22.04 -10.35 -2.58
N THR A 25 21.81 -9.20 -3.23
CA THR A 25 22.69 -8.69 -4.30
C THR A 25 23.94 -7.98 -3.78
N GLY A 26 24.05 -7.75 -2.46
CA GLY A 26 25.08 -6.94 -1.83
C GLY A 26 24.82 -5.43 -1.91
N ALA A 27 23.68 -5.00 -2.47
CA ALA A 27 23.30 -3.61 -2.56
C ALA A 27 22.66 -3.08 -1.27
N SER A 28 22.76 -1.76 -1.07
CA SER A 28 21.99 -1.02 -0.07
C SER A 28 20.63 -0.58 -0.64
N LEU A 29 19.63 -0.43 0.24
CA LEU A 29 18.27 -0.07 -0.15
C LEU A 29 17.77 1.17 0.61
N ILE A 30 17.24 2.15 -0.13
CA ILE A 30 16.44 3.25 0.44
C ILE A 30 14.96 2.89 0.30
N VAL A 31 14.19 2.94 1.40
CA VAL A 31 12.75 2.62 1.45
C VAL A 31 11.98 3.74 2.13
N ALA A 32 11.12 4.44 1.41
CA ALA A 32 10.20 5.40 2.00
C ALA A 32 8.86 4.74 2.38
N VAL A 33 8.45 4.93 3.64
CA VAL A 33 7.15 4.52 4.17
C VAL A 33 6.44 5.72 4.81
N ASP A 34 5.12 5.65 4.81
CA ASP A 34 4.24 6.57 5.53
C ASP A 34 3.97 5.97 6.91
N GLY A 35 4.29 6.71 7.97
CA GLY A 35 4.13 6.33 9.37
C GLY A 35 2.91 6.92 10.06
N SER A 36 2.01 7.59 9.33
CA SER A 36 0.90 8.37 9.89
C SER A 36 0.07 7.56 10.90
N LYS A 37 -0.18 8.17 12.06
CA LYS A 37 -0.97 7.60 13.15
C LYS A 37 -2.34 8.27 13.30
N ASP A 38 -2.54 9.44 12.69
CA ASP A 38 -3.80 10.19 12.73
C ASP A 38 -4.81 9.60 11.74
N GLN A 39 -5.79 8.88 12.30
CA GLN A 39 -6.84 8.25 11.50
C GLN A 39 -7.73 9.27 10.78
N SER A 40 -7.87 10.48 11.29
CA SER A 40 -8.64 11.54 10.62
C SER A 40 -7.90 12.07 9.38
N GLU A 41 -6.57 12.18 9.45
CA GLU A 41 -5.74 12.57 8.32
C GLU A 41 -5.71 11.47 7.26
N ILE A 42 -5.55 10.21 7.69
CA ILE A 42 -5.63 9.04 6.81
C ILE A 42 -6.99 8.99 6.10
N ALA A 43 -8.09 9.10 6.85
CA ALA A 43 -9.44 9.09 6.25
C ALA A 43 -9.61 10.25 5.26
N ARG A 44 -9.15 11.47 5.59
CA ARG A 44 -9.23 12.62 4.68
C ARG A 44 -8.46 12.39 3.38
N ALA A 45 -7.28 11.76 3.45
CA ALA A 45 -6.45 11.46 2.30
C ALA A 45 -7.04 10.35 1.41
N TYR A 46 -7.62 9.30 2.00
CA TYR A 46 -8.05 8.10 1.27
C TYR A 46 -9.55 8.01 1.00
N GLU A 47 -10.38 8.76 1.72
CA GLU A 47 -11.84 8.71 1.57
C GLU A 47 -12.39 9.95 0.87
N GLY A 48 -11.52 10.89 0.47
CA GLY A 48 -11.90 12.07 -0.30
C GLY A 48 -12.36 11.75 -1.73
N PRO A 49 -13.20 12.61 -2.36
CA PRO A 49 -13.81 12.34 -3.66
C PRO A 49 -12.82 12.01 -4.79
N ALA A 50 -11.63 12.62 -4.77
CA ALA A 50 -10.59 12.35 -5.75
C ALA A 50 -10.09 10.89 -5.66
N ASN A 51 -9.82 10.41 -4.45
CA ASN A 51 -9.39 9.02 -4.25
C ASN A 51 -10.54 8.04 -4.53
N GLN A 52 -11.77 8.37 -4.15
CA GLN A 52 -12.94 7.53 -4.50
C GLN A 52 -13.06 7.37 -6.01
N LYS A 53 -12.97 8.46 -6.79
CA LYS A 53 -13.00 8.41 -8.26
C LYS A 53 -11.87 7.57 -8.83
N PHE A 54 -10.65 7.70 -8.28
CA PHE A 54 -9.51 6.89 -8.66
C PHE A 54 -9.75 5.39 -8.42
N VAL A 55 -10.24 5.01 -7.24
CA VAL A 55 -10.55 3.61 -6.90
C VAL A 55 -11.65 3.06 -7.80
N MET A 56 -12.74 3.80 -8.00
CA MET A 56 -13.87 3.38 -8.85
C MET A 56 -13.50 3.25 -10.33
N ASN A 57 -12.51 4.02 -10.81
CA ASN A 57 -11.97 3.86 -12.15
C ASN A 57 -11.39 2.45 -12.41
N GLY A 58 -10.97 1.74 -11.36
CA GLY A 58 -10.51 0.36 -11.48
C GLY A 58 -11.55 -0.60 -12.08
N LEU A 59 -12.85 -0.40 -11.80
CA LEU A 59 -13.91 -1.21 -12.40
C LEU A 59 -14.07 -0.95 -13.89
N ALA A 60 -13.97 0.33 -14.30
CA ALA A 60 -14.01 0.71 -15.72
C ALA A 60 -12.81 0.11 -16.47
N HIS A 61 -11.61 0.19 -15.90
CA HIS A 61 -10.43 -0.39 -16.50
C HIS A 61 -10.49 -1.93 -16.55
N ALA A 62 -11.09 -2.58 -15.54
CA ALA A 62 -11.34 -4.02 -15.57
C ALA A 62 -12.25 -4.43 -16.75
N ASN A 63 -13.29 -3.64 -17.06
CA ASN A 63 -14.14 -3.87 -18.23
C ASN A 63 -13.35 -3.79 -19.54
N GLU A 64 -12.44 -2.81 -19.67
CA GLU A 64 -11.56 -2.66 -20.84
C GLU A 64 -10.68 -3.91 -21.02
N LEU A 65 -10.03 -4.38 -19.96
CA LEU A 65 -9.16 -5.57 -19.98
C LEU A 65 -9.94 -6.86 -20.27
N LEU A 66 -11.22 -6.92 -19.90
CA LEU A 66 -12.11 -8.05 -20.16
C LEU A 66 -12.77 -7.98 -21.55
N GLY A 67 -12.74 -6.82 -22.22
CA GLY A 67 -13.44 -6.59 -23.47
C GLY A 67 -14.97 -6.68 -23.33
N ALA A 68 -15.51 -6.46 -22.12
CA ALA A 68 -16.93 -6.62 -21.82
C ALA A 68 -17.37 -5.70 -20.69
N GLN A 69 -18.64 -5.26 -20.72
CA GLN A 69 -19.25 -4.47 -19.64
C GLN A 69 -19.70 -5.38 -18.50
N VAL A 70 -18.73 -5.82 -17.69
CA VAL A 70 -18.94 -6.76 -16.58
C VAL A 70 -19.34 -6.03 -15.29
N PHE A 71 -18.77 -4.85 -15.04
CA PHE A 71 -19.01 -4.04 -13.87
C PHE A 71 -19.71 -2.73 -14.27
N ASP A 72 -21.00 -2.60 -13.97
CA ASP A 72 -21.73 -1.33 -14.13
C ASP A 72 -21.42 -0.41 -12.93
N PRO A 73 -20.86 0.79 -13.12
CA PRO A 73 -20.53 1.70 -12.01
C PRO A 73 -21.70 2.04 -11.07
N ARG A 74 -22.95 1.91 -11.54
CA ARG A 74 -24.16 2.16 -10.72
C ARG A 74 -24.44 1.05 -9.71
N ASP A 75 -23.84 -0.12 -9.90
CA ASP A 75 -24.00 -1.28 -9.03
C ASP A 75 -22.98 -1.32 -7.89
N TRP A 76 -22.01 -0.40 -7.89
CA TRP A 76 -20.87 -0.41 -6.96
C TRP A 76 -20.67 0.94 -6.26
N GLY A 77 -20.62 0.89 -4.94
CA GLY A 77 -20.20 1.99 -4.08
C GLY A 77 -18.74 1.89 -3.66
N PHE A 78 -18.24 2.94 -2.99
CA PHE A 78 -16.93 2.99 -2.37
C PHE A 78 -17.06 2.85 -0.84
N ARG A 79 -16.15 2.10 -0.22
CA ARG A 79 -15.95 2.11 1.24
C ARG A 79 -14.48 2.15 1.60
N GLY A 80 -14.08 3.13 2.38
CA GLY A 80 -12.79 3.17 3.09
C GLY A 80 -12.90 2.48 4.46
N ARG A 81 -11.79 1.93 4.93
CA ARG A 81 -11.70 1.35 6.28
C ARG A 81 -10.27 1.42 6.77
N TRP A 82 -10.09 1.95 7.98
CA TRP A 82 -8.87 1.73 8.74
C TRP A 82 -8.89 0.36 9.44
N ASN A 83 -7.85 -0.43 9.21
CA ASN A 83 -7.63 -1.73 9.84
C ASN A 83 -6.51 -1.62 10.87
N GLN A 84 -6.88 -1.52 12.14
CA GLN A 84 -5.93 -1.36 13.25
C GLN A 84 -5.00 -2.57 13.43
N ASN A 85 -5.45 -3.78 13.08
CA ASN A 85 -4.65 -5.00 13.26
C ASN A 85 -3.49 -5.05 12.25
N THR A 86 -3.73 -4.61 11.02
CA THR A 86 -2.72 -4.62 9.96
C THR A 86 -2.02 -3.27 9.79
N TRP A 87 -2.53 -2.21 10.42
CA TRP A 87 -2.13 -0.82 10.21
C TRP A 87 -2.24 -0.41 8.75
N MET A 88 -3.39 -0.69 8.14
CA MET A 88 -3.64 -0.40 6.73
C MET A 88 -4.94 0.36 6.57
N HIS A 89 -4.94 1.36 5.70
CA HIS A 89 -6.17 1.80 5.09
C HIS A 89 -6.52 0.85 3.93
N GLU A 90 -7.75 0.37 3.87
CA GLU A 90 -8.27 -0.51 2.82
C GLU A 90 -9.45 0.18 2.12
N SER A 91 -9.47 0.11 0.79
CA SER A 91 -10.59 0.59 -0.04
C SER A 91 -11.31 -0.60 -0.67
N PHE A 92 -12.64 -0.53 -0.72
CA PHE A 92 -13.50 -1.58 -1.21
C PHE A 92 -14.51 -1.04 -2.22
N TYR A 93 -14.84 -1.89 -3.20
CA TYR A 93 -16.08 -1.81 -3.95
C TYR A 93 -17.19 -2.47 -3.13
N VAL A 94 -18.35 -1.84 -3.04
CA VAL A 94 -19.51 -2.34 -2.27
C VAL A 94 -20.65 -2.60 -3.23
N ALA A 95 -21.23 -3.80 -3.23
CA ALA A 95 -22.40 -4.09 -4.05
C ALA A 95 -23.63 -3.29 -3.52
N GLU A 96 -24.21 -2.44 -4.36
CA GLU A 96 -25.37 -1.60 -3.98
C GLU A 96 -26.69 -2.37 -3.97
N ARG A 97 -26.69 -3.58 -4.56
CA ARG A 97 -27.82 -4.52 -4.64
C ARG A 97 -27.30 -5.95 -4.78
N ASP A 98 -28.21 -6.91 -4.85
CA ASP A 98 -27.84 -8.28 -5.22
C ASP A 98 -27.39 -8.32 -6.69
N LEU A 99 -26.20 -8.88 -6.93
CA LEU A 99 -25.54 -8.93 -8.24
C LEU A 99 -25.08 -10.35 -8.58
N VAL A 100 -25.10 -10.65 -9.88
CA VAL A 100 -24.39 -11.80 -10.45
C VAL A 100 -23.44 -11.27 -11.51
N VAL A 101 -22.15 -11.30 -11.20
CA VAL A 101 -21.08 -10.87 -12.09
C VAL A 101 -20.55 -12.09 -12.83
N THR A 102 -20.45 -12.03 -14.15
CA THR A 102 -19.86 -13.12 -14.95
C THR A 102 -18.53 -12.68 -15.53
N VAL A 103 -17.43 -13.32 -15.12
CA VAL A 103 -16.08 -13.08 -15.63
C VAL A 103 -15.59 -14.34 -16.32
N ARG A 104 -15.31 -14.29 -17.62
CA ARG A 104 -14.77 -15.43 -18.40
C ARG A 104 -15.55 -16.75 -18.22
N GLY A 105 -16.88 -16.66 -18.08
CA GLY A 105 -17.78 -17.82 -17.90
C GLY A 105 -18.02 -18.22 -16.43
N GLU A 106 -17.25 -17.69 -15.48
CA GLU A 106 -17.44 -17.93 -14.06
C GLU A 106 -18.40 -16.90 -13.45
N ARG A 107 -19.33 -17.37 -12.61
CA ARG A 107 -20.35 -16.53 -11.97
C ARG A 107 -20.02 -16.28 -10.51
N PHE A 108 -19.92 -15.00 -10.14
CA PHE A 108 -19.74 -14.53 -8.78
C PHE A 108 -21.03 -13.87 -8.31
N LYS A 109 -21.53 -14.31 -7.15
CA LYS A 109 -22.75 -13.75 -6.55
C LYS A 109 -22.36 -12.81 -5.43
N PHE A 110 -22.93 -11.62 -5.43
CA PHE A 110 -22.81 -10.64 -4.37
C PHE A 110 -24.22 -10.35 -3.85
N ARG A 111 -24.38 -10.32 -2.54
CA ARG A 111 -25.54 -9.72 -1.89
C ARG A 111 -25.31 -8.22 -1.75
N GLN A 112 -26.39 -7.47 -1.61
CA GLN A 112 -26.30 -6.07 -1.21
C GLN A 112 -25.42 -5.91 0.03
N GLY A 113 -24.45 -5.00 -0.03
CA GLY A 113 -23.49 -4.72 1.03
C GLY A 113 -22.25 -5.62 1.04
N ASP A 114 -22.18 -6.66 0.20
CA ASP A 114 -20.95 -7.43 0.02
C ASP A 114 -19.83 -6.56 -0.54
N VAL A 115 -18.59 -6.87 -0.16
CA VAL A 115 -17.43 -6.06 -0.51
C VAL A 115 -16.35 -6.82 -1.26
N MET A 116 -15.75 -6.15 -2.23
CA MET A 116 -14.55 -6.59 -2.94
C MET A 116 -13.42 -5.59 -2.69
N ARG A 117 -12.30 -6.03 -2.11
CA ARG A 117 -11.17 -5.14 -1.82
C ARG A 117 -10.52 -4.68 -3.13
N SER A 118 -10.29 -3.38 -3.25
CA SER A 118 -9.60 -2.75 -4.36
C SER A 118 -8.12 -2.56 -4.03
N ILE A 119 -7.81 -1.57 -3.20
CA ILE A 119 -6.44 -1.21 -2.80
C ILE A 119 -6.27 -1.25 -1.29
N ARG A 120 -5.02 -1.42 -0.85
CA ARG A 120 -4.61 -1.29 0.54
C ARG A 120 -3.34 -0.44 0.61
N SER A 121 -3.20 0.33 1.68
CA SER A 121 -2.02 1.14 1.95
C SER A 121 -1.68 1.07 3.44
N GLY A 122 -0.55 0.45 3.76
CA GLY A 122 -0.01 0.42 5.10
C GLY A 122 0.46 1.78 5.58
N LYS A 123 0.34 2.00 6.89
CA LYS A 123 0.96 3.09 7.63
C LYS A 123 1.92 2.47 8.64
N TRP A 124 3.20 2.45 8.30
CA TRP A 124 4.23 1.74 9.03
C TRP A 124 5.10 2.75 9.75
N PRO A 125 4.88 2.97 11.07
CA PRO A 125 5.80 3.80 11.84
C PRO A 125 7.19 3.18 11.83
N ARG A 126 8.22 3.97 12.14
CA ARG A 126 9.63 3.55 12.14
C ARG A 126 9.86 2.17 12.76
N SER A 127 9.30 1.91 13.95
CA SER A 127 9.47 0.63 14.65
C SER A 127 9.00 -0.57 13.81
N LYS A 128 7.90 -0.43 13.07
CA LYS A 128 7.36 -1.47 12.21
C LYS A 128 8.26 -1.73 11.00
N MET A 129 8.80 -0.67 10.39
CA MET A 129 9.74 -0.81 9.27
C MET A 129 11.07 -1.44 9.72
N VAL A 130 11.57 -1.08 10.90
CA VAL A 130 12.75 -1.72 11.50
C VAL A 130 12.53 -3.23 11.65
N SER A 131 11.40 -3.66 12.20
CA SER A 131 11.09 -5.10 12.32
C SER A 131 11.00 -5.81 10.97
N VAL A 132 10.48 -5.14 9.92
CA VAL A 132 10.44 -5.70 8.56
C VAL A 132 11.85 -5.86 7.98
N CYS A 133 12.75 -4.90 8.21
CA CYS A 133 14.15 -5.00 7.81
C CYS A 133 14.90 -6.12 8.56
N GLU A 134 14.68 -6.23 9.87
CA GLU A 134 15.26 -7.29 10.71
C GLU A 134 14.79 -8.67 10.24
N GLU A 135 13.48 -8.84 9.96
CA GLU A 135 12.93 -10.07 9.38
C GLU A 135 13.62 -10.42 8.05
N ALA A 136 13.91 -9.41 7.22
CA ALA A 136 14.62 -9.57 5.95
C ALA A 136 16.11 -9.93 6.10
N GLY A 137 16.66 -9.89 7.32
CA GLY A 137 18.09 -10.07 7.59
C GLY A 137 18.94 -8.83 7.28
N GLY A 138 18.30 -7.66 7.15
CA GLY A 138 18.95 -6.37 6.96
C GLY A 138 19.07 -5.58 8.26
N VAL A 139 19.95 -4.57 8.26
CA VAL A 139 20.10 -3.61 9.35
C VAL A 139 19.71 -2.23 8.85
N VAL A 140 18.89 -1.52 9.63
CA VAL A 140 18.60 -0.10 9.36
C VAL A 140 19.78 0.74 9.85
N VAL A 141 20.47 1.42 8.94
CA VAL A 141 21.69 2.21 9.27
C VAL A 141 21.43 3.70 9.40
N ASP A 142 20.36 4.19 8.78
CA ASP A 142 19.93 5.58 8.92
C ASP A 142 18.40 5.65 8.76
N CYS A 143 17.79 6.69 9.33
CA CYS A 143 16.36 6.92 9.22
C CYS A 143 16.04 8.41 9.24
N TRP A 144 15.32 8.87 8.22
CA TRP A 144 14.87 10.26 8.10
C TRP A 144 13.37 10.31 8.21
N VAL A 145 12.87 11.15 9.12
CA VAL A 145 11.44 11.36 9.36
C VAL A 145 11.16 12.85 9.46
N ASP A 146 9.97 13.27 9.04
CA ASP A 146 9.49 14.61 9.36
C ASP A 146 9.25 14.78 10.88
N GLU A 147 9.02 16.02 11.32
CA GLU A 147 8.78 16.34 12.74
C GLU A 147 7.57 15.59 13.33
N LYS A 148 6.67 15.10 12.48
CA LYS A 148 5.45 14.38 12.87
C LYS A 148 5.61 12.86 12.85
N GLU A 149 6.77 12.35 12.42
CA GLU A 149 7.03 10.94 12.12
C GLU A 149 6.01 10.31 11.14
N SER A 150 5.35 11.13 10.31
CA SER A 150 4.33 10.71 9.36
C SER A 150 4.90 10.30 8.01
N TYR A 151 6.04 10.87 7.61
CA TYR A 151 6.64 10.56 6.31
C TYR A 151 8.15 10.78 6.33
N GLY A 152 8.90 9.95 5.60
CA GLY A 152 10.35 10.13 5.47
C GLY A 152 10.68 11.29 4.54
N MET A 153 11.41 12.30 5.04
CA MET A 153 11.68 13.55 4.29
C MET A 153 13.14 13.68 3.81
N SER A 154 13.27 14.41 2.70
CA SER A 154 14.41 14.68 1.79
C SER A 154 15.84 14.71 2.36
N ILE A 155 16.77 14.10 1.61
CA ILE A 155 18.23 14.30 1.75
C ILE A 155 18.66 15.57 1.01
N GLN A 156 19.37 16.48 1.68
CA GLN A 156 20.33 17.40 1.06
C GLN A 156 21.75 16.97 1.43
N GLY A 157 22.55 16.58 0.43
CA GLY A 157 23.98 16.31 0.57
C GLY A 157 24.35 14.83 0.84
N ILE A 158 24.49 14.05 -0.23
CA ILE A 158 25.12 12.72 -0.16
C ILE A 158 26.62 12.91 -0.40
N TYR A 159 27.40 13.05 0.67
CA TYR A 159 28.87 13.08 0.55
C TYR A 159 29.61 11.97 1.32
N HIS A 160 28.93 11.06 2.01
CA HIS A 160 29.60 9.97 2.75
C HIS A 160 28.85 8.64 2.74
N LEU A 161 28.60 8.06 1.56
CA LEU A 161 28.12 6.66 1.43
C LEU A 161 29.23 5.66 1.06
N ALA A 162 30.50 6.07 1.04
CA ALA A 162 31.59 5.27 0.46
C ALA A 162 32.17 4.16 1.37
N ASP A 163 31.85 4.12 2.67
CA ASP A 163 32.63 3.29 3.62
C ASP A 163 31.88 2.11 4.27
N TRP A 164 30.70 1.72 3.77
CA TRP A 164 29.88 0.68 4.43
C TRP A 164 29.62 -0.52 3.52
N ILE A 165 30.54 -1.50 3.52
CA ILE A 165 30.39 -2.80 2.83
C ILE A 165 29.63 -3.79 3.75
N HIS A 166 28.36 -3.49 4.05
CA HIS A 166 27.41 -4.45 4.62
C HIS A 166 26.01 -4.14 4.06
N ALA A 167 25.16 -5.17 3.91
CA ALA A 167 23.82 -5.04 3.33
C ALA A 167 22.92 -4.20 4.26
N ASN A 168 22.70 -2.93 3.89
CA ASN A 168 22.11 -1.92 4.76
C ASN A 168 20.80 -1.35 4.17
N VAL A 169 19.86 -1.01 5.05
CA VAL A 169 18.62 -0.29 4.69
C VAL A 169 18.63 1.10 5.29
N VAL A 170 18.19 2.08 4.50
CA VAL A 170 17.92 3.43 4.96
C VAL A 170 16.43 3.70 4.79
N VAL A 171 15.79 4.19 5.86
CA VAL A 171 14.34 4.43 5.91
C VAL A 171 14.04 5.92 5.83
#